data_AF-A0A9X9LBW0-F1
#
_entry.id   AF-A0A9X9LBW0-F1
#
_cell.length_a   1.000
_cell.length_b   1.000
_cell.length_c   1.000
_cell.angle_alpha   90.00
_cell.angle_beta   90.00
_cell.angle_gamma   90.00
#
_symmetry.space_group_name_H-M   'P 1'
#
loop_
_entity.id
_entity.type
_entity.pdbx_description
1 polymer ?
#
loop_
_entity_poly.entity_id
_entity_poly.type
_entity_poly.pdbx_seq_one_letter_code
_entity_poly.pdbx_strand_id
1 'polypeptide(L)'
;MRPWLSVMQDNASAHTASNIMEDVSLWLIQPIFWPANSPDLNSIEAVWIRMKDYIQRHHLNLGCGKQRTQDSLCNIVKEAWDSVSSEDLVRLI
;
A
#
# COMPACT_ATOMS: atom_id res chain seq x y z
N MET A 1 -2.21 -23.65 4.21
CA MET A 1 -1.89 -22.91 2.97
C MET A 1 -3.18 -22.53 2.26
N ARG A 2 -3.25 -21.37 1.60
CA ARG A 2 -4.44 -20.84 0.92
C ARG A 2 -4.21 -20.87 -0.61
N PRO A 3 -4.51 -21.96 -1.33
CA PRO A 3 -4.20 -22.11 -2.76
C PRO A 3 -4.98 -21.17 -3.70
N TRP A 4 -5.81 -20.29 -3.14
CA TRP A 4 -6.61 -19.28 -3.83
C TRP A 4 -6.13 -17.85 -3.55
N LEU A 5 -4.96 -17.67 -2.92
CA LEU A 5 -4.44 -16.34 -2.64
C LEU A 5 -3.83 -15.73 -3.91
N SER A 6 -4.52 -14.73 -4.44
CA SER A 6 -3.98 -13.87 -5.50
C SER A 6 -3.38 -12.60 -4.90
N VAL A 7 -2.30 -12.09 -5.50
CA VAL A 7 -1.66 -10.84 -5.10
C VAL A 7 -1.74 -9.82 -6.23
N MET A 8 -2.11 -8.60 -5.85
CA MET A 8 -2.10 -7.45 -6.74
C MET A 8 -0.89 -6.58 -6.40
N GLN A 9 0.07 -6.47 -7.31
CA GLN A 9 1.27 -5.66 -7.19
C GLN A 9 1.64 -5.10 -8.57
N ASP A 10 2.35 -3.98 -8.61
CA ASP A 10 2.84 -3.42 -9.88
C ASP A 10 4.04 -4.22 -10.41
N ASN A 11 4.55 -3.80 -11.57
CA ASN A 11 5.70 -4.44 -12.23
C ASN A 11 7.04 -3.77 -11.86
N ALA A 12 7.19 -3.18 -10.68
CA ALA A 12 8.52 -2.66 -10.29
C ALA A 12 9.57 -3.79 -10.35
N SER A 13 10.83 -3.44 -10.63
CA SER A 13 11.89 -4.44 -10.83
C SER A 13 12.09 -5.37 -9.62
N ALA A 14 11.83 -4.87 -8.41
CA ALA A 14 11.86 -5.67 -7.20
C ALA A 14 10.74 -6.74 -7.15
N HIS A 15 9.56 -6.48 -7.71
CA HIS A 15 8.43 -7.41 -7.73
C HIS A 15 8.55 -8.48 -8.82
N THR A 16 9.33 -8.20 -9.88
CA THR A 16 9.52 -9.10 -11.02
C THR A 16 10.87 -9.82 -11.02
N ALA A 17 11.72 -9.56 -10.02
CA ALA A 17 13.00 -10.23 -9.86
C ALA A 17 12.83 -11.76 -9.74
N SER A 18 13.75 -12.52 -10.36
CA SER A 18 13.61 -13.97 -10.47
C SER A 18 13.50 -14.68 -9.12
N ASN A 19 14.33 -14.28 -8.15
CA ASN A 19 14.30 -14.82 -6.79
C ASN A 19 12.96 -14.54 -6.07
N ILE A 20 12.37 -13.36 -6.30
CA ILE A 20 11.08 -13.00 -5.73
C ILE A 20 9.95 -13.82 -6.38
N MET A 21 10.00 -14.01 -7.70
CA MET A 21 9.00 -14.83 -8.41
C MET A 21 9.11 -16.33 -8.07
N GLU A 22 10.31 -16.83 -7.79
CA GLU A 22 10.53 -18.18 -7.26
C GLU A 22 9.89 -18.34 -5.88
N ASP A 23 10.08 -17.38 -4.97
CA ASP A 23 9.43 -17.38 -3.65
C ASP A 23 7.91 -17.31 -3.79
N VAL A 24 7.37 -16.39 -4.60
CA VAL A 24 5.91 -16.28 -4.85
C VAL A 24 5.33 -17.62 -5.34
N SER A 25 6.04 -18.31 -6.23
CA SER A 25 5.67 -19.63 -6.74
C SER A 25 5.69 -20.70 -5.66
N LEU A 26 6.77 -20.77 -4.85
CA LEU A 26 6.90 -21.71 -3.73
C LEU A 26 5.77 -21.54 -2.69
N TRP A 27 5.28 -20.32 -2.51
CA TRP A 27 4.20 -20.00 -1.57
C TRP A 27 2.80 -20.20 -2.16
N LEU A 28 2.71 -20.64 -3.42
CA LEU A 28 1.47 -20.85 -4.16
C LEU A 28 0.61 -19.59 -4.26
N ILE A 29 1.25 -18.43 -4.34
CA ILE A 29 0.59 -17.13 -4.53
C ILE A 29 0.49 -16.87 -6.04
N GLN A 30 -0.66 -16.39 -6.51
CA GLN A 30 -0.88 -16.07 -7.92
C GLN A 30 -0.84 -14.56 -8.15
N PRO A 31 0.19 -14.00 -8.81
CA PRO A 31 0.19 -12.60 -9.21
C PRO A 31 -0.92 -12.33 -10.23
N ILE A 32 -1.66 -11.24 -10.01
CA ILE A 32 -2.60 -10.70 -10.98
C ILE A 32 -1.80 -9.93 -12.03
N PHE A 33 -2.16 -10.10 -13.32
CA PHE A 33 -1.57 -9.30 -14.40
C PHE A 33 -1.78 -7.81 -14.12
N TRP A 34 -0.70 -7.02 -14.20
CA TRP A 34 -0.75 -5.58 -14.01
C TRP A 34 -0.33 -4.82 -15.27
N PRO A 35 -1.19 -3.95 -15.84
CA PRO A 35 -0.78 -3.09 -16.94
C PRO A 35 0.19 -1.99 -16.46
N ALA A 36 1.16 -1.64 -17.31
CA ALA A 36 2.13 -0.60 -17.01
C ALA A 36 1.47 0.78 -16.92
N ASN A 37 1.95 1.62 -15.99
CA ASN A 37 1.44 2.98 -15.75
C ASN A 37 -0.06 3.06 -15.40
N SER A 38 -0.59 2.05 -14.71
CA SER A 38 -2.00 2.00 -14.29
C SER A 38 -2.14 2.00 -12.76
N PRO A 39 -1.74 3.07 -12.06
CA PRO A 39 -1.94 3.18 -10.62
C PRO A 39 -3.43 3.31 -10.25
N ASP A 40 -4.25 3.85 -11.16
CA ASP A 40 -5.70 4.01 -11.01
C ASP A 40 -6.45 2.69 -10.84
N LEU A 41 -5.90 1.60 -11.38
CA LEU A 41 -6.44 0.27 -11.17
C LEU A 41 -6.09 -0.28 -9.78
N ASN A 42 -5.07 0.28 -9.10
CA ASN A 42 -4.56 -0.27 -7.85
C ASN A 42 -5.33 0.24 -6.63
N SER A 43 -6.09 -0.64 -5.98
CA SER A 43 -6.85 -0.33 -4.77
C SER A 43 -6.00 0.28 -3.64
N ILE A 44 -4.70 -0.02 -3.56
CA ILE A 44 -3.83 0.57 -2.54
C ILE A 44 -3.67 2.09 -2.69
N GLU A 45 -3.75 2.63 -3.92
CA GLU A 45 -3.65 4.07 -4.17
C GLU A 45 -4.82 4.81 -3.53
N ALA A 46 -6.03 4.24 -3.58
CA ALA A 46 -7.20 4.79 -2.90
C ALA A 46 -7.03 4.80 -1.37
N VAL A 47 -6.38 3.78 -0.81
CA VAL A 47 -6.05 3.73 0.62
C VAL A 47 -5.02 4.81 0.97
N TRP A 48 -3.97 4.97 0.17
CA TRP A 48 -2.98 6.03 0.38
C TRP A 48 -3.57 7.43 0.26
N ILE A 49 -4.52 7.66 -0.63
CA ILE A 49 -5.25 8.94 -0.71
C ILE A 49 -5.97 9.21 0.61
N ARG A 50 -6.73 8.24 1.14
CA ARG A 50 -7.41 8.39 2.44
C ARG A 50 -6.45 8.67 3.59
N MET A 51 -5.33 7.95 3.63
CA MET A 51 -4.30 8.17 4.65
C MET A 51 -3.68 9.57 4.53
N LYS A 52 -3.37 10.05 3.32
CA LYS A 52 -2.86 11.40 3.08
C LYS A 52 -3.86 12.47 3.50
N ASP A 53 -5.15 12.27 3.20
CA ASP A 53 -6.23 13.17 3.64
C ASP A 53 -6.32 13.25 5.16
N TYR A 54 -6.25 12.12 5.87
CA TYR A 54 -6.19 12.07 7.33
C TYR A 54 -5.00 12.89 7.85
N ILE A 55 -3.81 12.57 7.34
CA ILE A 55 -2.55 13.20 7.73
C ILE A 55 -2.61 14.71 7.51
N GLN A 56 -3.16 15.17 6.38
CA GLN A 56 -3.28 16.59 6.07
C GLN A 56 -4.23 17.32 7.03
N ARG A 57 -5.35 16.70 7.44
CA ARG A 57 -6.33 17.29 8.36
C ARG A 57 -5.83 17.33 9.81
N HIS A 58 -5.17 16.26 10.26
CA HIS A 58 -4.78 16.09 11.66
C HIS A 58 -3.38 16.61 11.99
N HIS A 59 -2.53 16.78 10.98
CA HIS A 59 -1.17 17.28 11.15
C HIS A 59 -0.86 18.43 10.18
N LEU A 60 -1.66 19.50 10.27
CA LEU A 60 -1.57 20.73 9.44
C LEU A 60 -0.14 21.33 9.33
N ASN A 61 0.69 21.11 10.35
CA ASN A 61 2.08 21.57 10.40
C ASN A 61 3.08 20.65 9.65
N LEU A 62 2.62 19.68 8.84
CA LEU A 62 3.48 18.78 8.06
C LEU A 62 4.23 19.48 6.94
N GLY A 63 3.61 20.44 6.26
CA GLY A 63 4.19 21.13 5.10
C GLY A 63 5.22 22.22 5.43
N CYS A 64 5.40 22.60 6.70
CA CYS A 64 6.22 23.76 7.09
C CYS A 64 7.73 23.49 7.21
N GLY A 65 8.26 22.45 6.57
CA GLY A 65 9.72 22.19 6.53
C GLY A 65 10.37 21.79 7.86
N LYS A 66 9.59 21.46 8.90
CA LYS A 66 10.14 20.91 10.15
C LYS A 66 10.67 19.49 9.89
N GLN A 67 11.97 19.29 10.06
CA GLN A 67 12.56 17.95 10.08
C GLN A 67 11.90 17.13 11.19
N ARG A 68 11.32 15.98 10.81
CA ARG A 68 10.79 14.99 11.75
C ARG A 68 11.80 13.88 11.92
N THR A 69 11.78 13.28 13.10
CA THR A 69 12.43 11.99 13.30
C THR A 69 11.67 10.91 12.54
N GLN A 70 12.38 9.85 12.17
CA GLN A 70 11.77 8.66 11.55
C GLN A 70 10.62 8.11 12.42
N ASP A 71 10.81 8.04 13.74
CA ASP A 71 9.80 7.53 14.68
C ASP A 71 8.51 8.35 14.65
N SER A 72 8.63 9.68 14.61
CA SER A 72 7.47 10.56 14.54
C SER A 72 6.70 10.34 13.24
N LEU A 73 7.39 10.15 12.10
CA LEU A 73 6.74 9.86 10.83
C LEU A 73 6.05 8.49 10.86
N CYS A 74 6.71 7.46 11.40
CA CYS A 74 6.12 6.12 11.54
C CYS A 74 4.85 6.15 12.39
N ASN A 75 4.82 6.92 13.49
CA ASN A 75 3.64 7.05 14.33
C ASN A 75 2.47 7.71 13.60
N ILE A 76 2.73 8.78 12.83
CA ILE A 76 1.71 9.46 12.03
C ILE A 76 1.14 8.53 10.95
N VAL A 77 1.99 7.77 10.27
CA VAL A 77 1.54 6.82 9.23
C VAL A 77 0.70 5.70 9.84
N LYS A 78 1.07 5.20 11.03
CA LYS A 78 0.28 4.20 11.77
C LYS A 78 -1.09 4.75 12.17
N GLU A 79 -1.13 5.95 12.74
CA GLU A 79 -2.38 6.61 13.12
C GLU A 79 -3.32 6.79 11.90
N ALA A 80 -2.76 7.20 10.76
CA ALA A 80 -3.52 7.32 9.53
C ALA A 80 -4.03 5.98 9.00
N TRP A 81 -3.24 4.91 9.12
CA TRP A 81 -3.65 3.55 8.76
C TRP A 81 -4.80 3.07 9.65
N ASP A 82 -4.68 3.26 10.97
CA ASP A 82 -5.69 2.85 11.96
C ASP A 82 -7.01 3.62 11.79
N SER A 83 -6.98 4.77 11.12
CA SER A 83 -8.18 5.54 10.76
C SER A 83 -8.98 4.94 9.59
N VAL A 84 -8.39 4.05 8.78
CA VAL A 84 -9.05 3.42 7.64
C VAL A 84 -9.86 2.23 8.14
N SER A 85 -11.19 2.30 7.99
CA SER A 85 -12.08 1.22 8.46
C SER A 85 -11.98 -0.04 7.60
N SER A 86 -12.36 -1.19 8.16
CA SER A 86 -12.41 -2.45 7.39
C SER A 86 -13.47 -2.39 6.30
N GLU A 87 -14.58 -1.70 6.54
CA GLU A 87 -15.64 -1.44 5.57
C GLU A 87 -15.12 -0.63 4.38
N ASP A 88 -14.26 0.35 4.63
CA ASP A 88 -13.62 1.15 3.59
C ASP A 88 -12.67 0.34 2.72
N LEU A 89 -12.01 -0.67 3.28
CA LEU A 89 -11.14 -1.60 2.54
C LEU A 89 -11.96 -2.58 1.70
N VAL A 90 -13.03 -3.15 2.27
CA VAL A 90 -13.91 -4.10 1.55
C VAL A 90 -14.57 -3.43 0.35
N ARG A 91 -14.88 -2.13 0.42
CA ARG A 91 -15.44 -1.37 -0.72
C ARG A 91 -14.49 -1.16 -1.90
N LEU A 92 -13.19 -1.44 -1.73
CA LEU A 92 -12.17 -1.25 -2.77
C LEU A 92 -11.84 -2.54 -3.55
N ILE A 93 -12.49 -3.65 -3.20
CA ILE A 93 -12.31 -4.98 -3.79
C ILE A 93 -13.63 -5.40 -4.43
#